data_AF-A0A7S2AZ72-F1
#
_entry.id   AF-A0A7S2AZ72-F1
#
_cell.length_a   1.000
_cell.length_b   1.000
_cell.length_c   1.000
_cell.angle_alpha   90.00
_cell.angle_beta   90.00
_cell.angle_gamma   90.00
#
_symmetry.space_group_name_H-M   'P 1'
#
loop_
_entity.id
_entity.type
_entity.pdbx_description
1 polymer ?
#
loop_
_entity_poly.entity_id
_entity_poly.type
_entity_poly.pdbx_seq_one_letter_code
_entity_poly.pdbx_strand_id
1 'polypeptide(L)'
;GRTPMARSLRLFDDRVVLEEAGNARSCLIRYDGSAPSQLDVSVIDADRLEAKGGSVVPIEGVFGLYSLLSGPFIALIVTADPRLSGFADVDFRKASRIALIPVFAAG
;
A
#
# COMPACT_ATOMS: atom_id res chain seq x y z
N GLY A 1 -7.87 -1.02 -23.97
CA GLY A 1 -6.94 -0.94 -22.83
C GLY A 1 -7.76 -0.85 -21.56
N ARG A 2 -7.54 -1.75 -20.60
CA ARG A 2 -8.15 -1.61 -19.27
C ARG A 2 -7.51 -0.42 -18.57
N THR A 3 -8.32 0.50 -18.06
CA THR A 3 -7.83 1.54 -17.16
C THR A 3 -7.30 0.83 -15.91
N PRO A 4 -6.05 1.06 -15.47
CA PRO A 4 -5.56 0.47 -14.23
C PRO A 4 -6.47 0.89 -13.08
N MET A 5 -6.87 -0.06 -12.24
CA MET A 5 -7.71 0.24 -11.08
C MET A 5 -6.94 1.20 -10.17
N ALA A 6 -7.55 2.32 -9.84
CA ALA A 6 -6.93 3.32 -8.97
C ALA A 6 -6.74 2.72 -7.59
N ARG A 7 -5.49 2.75 -7.10
CA ARG A 7 -5.12 2.31 -5.76
C ARG A 7 -4.62 3.50 -4.98
N SER A 8 -5.01 3.55 -3.72
CA SER A 8 -4.53 4.54 -2.76
C SER A 8 -4.00 3.87 -1.53
N LEU A 9 -2.98 4.50 -0.97
CA LEU A 9 -2.52 4.24 0.37
C LEU A 9 -3.04 5.36 1.26
N ARG A 10 -3.74 5.03 2.34
CA ARG A 10 -4.08 5.97 3.39
C ARG A 10 -3.15 5.75 4.56
N LEU A 11 -2.47 6.81 4.95
CA LEU A 11 -1.48 6.84 6.02
C LEU A 11 -2.10 7.45 7.27
N PHE A 12 -2.03 6.72 8.38
CA PHE A 12 -2.32 7.21 9.72
C PHE A 12 -1.02 7.17 10.55
N ASP A 13 -1.08 7.70 11.77
CA ASP A 13 0.08 7.74 12.65
C ASP A 13 0.52 6.33 13.11
N ASP A 14 -0.44 5.41 13.27
CA ASP A 14 -0.25 4.07 13.84
C ASP A 14 -0.46 2.92 12.84
N ARG A 15 -0.94 3.23 11.63
CA ARG A 15 -1.36 2.21 10.66
C ARG A 15 -1.38 2.72 9.23
N VAL A 16 -1.39 1.77 8.32
CA VAL A 16 -1.48 2.01 6.89
C VAL A 16 -2.61 1.20 6.30
N VAL A 17 -3.38 1.81 5.39
CA VAL A 17 -4.53 1.18 4.76
C VAL A 17 -4.39 1.24 3.25
N LEU A 18 -4.49 0.08 2.62
CA LEU A 18 -4.52 -0.10 1.18
C LEU A 18 -5.96 -0.16 0.70
N GLU A 19 -6.31 0.81 -0.15
CA GLU A 19 -7.62 0.98 -0.73
C GLU A 19 -7.52 0.76 -2.25
N GLU A 20 -8.48 0.03 -2.80
CA GLU A 20 -8.63 -0.17 -4.24
C GLU A 20 -10.02 0.31 -4.66
N ALA A 21 -10.07 1.21 -5.65
CA ALA A 21 -11.31 1.82 -6.07
C ALA A 21 -12.32 0.76 -6.55
N GLY A 22 -13.54 0.80 -5.99
CA GLY A 22 -14.59 -0.18 -6.30
C GLY A 22 -14.44 -1.52 -5.57
N ASN A 23 -13.46 -1.69 -4.69
CA ASN A 23 -13.33 -2.84 -3.82
C ASN A 23 -14.02 -2.57 -2.47
N ALA A 24 -14.87 -3.50 -2.03
CA ALA A 24 -15.53 -3.42 -0.73
C ALA A 24 -14.61 -3.77 0.45
N ARG A 25 -13.40 -4.25 0.17
CA ARG A 25 -12.40 -4.64 1.16
C ARG A 25 -11.15 -3.79 1.04
N SER A 26 -10.51 -3.56 2.17
CA SER A 26 -9.24 -2.86 2.29
C SER A 26 -8.25 -3.72 3.05
N CYS A 27 -6.96 -3.52 2.79
CA CYS A 27 -5.89 -4.20 3.53
C CYS A 27 -5.33 -3.24 4.57
N LEU A 28 -5.45 -3.60 5.85
CA LEU A 28 -4.95 -2.88 6.99
C LEU A 28 -3.60 -3.46 7.42
N ILE A 29 -2.58 -2.61 7.48
CA ILE A 29 -1.22 -2.94 7.91
C ILE A 29 -0.91 -2.16 9.18
N ARG A 30 -0.48 -2.86 10.23
CA ARG A 30 -0.13 -2.28 11.52
C ARG A 30 1.22 -2.80 12.00
N TYR A 31 1.86 -2.01 12.84
CA TYR A 31 3.01 -2.43 13.62
C TYR A 31 2.66 -2.33 15.11
N ASP A 32 2.78 -3.42 15.85
CA ASP A 32 2.42 -3.47 17.28
C ASP A 32 3.62 -3.21 18.22
N GLY A 33 4.81 -2.96 17.66
CA GLY A 33 6.02 -2.74 18.45
C GLY A 33 6.64 -3.99 19.06
N SER A 34 6.05 -5.18 18.88
CA SER A 34 6.51 -6.42 19.52
C SER A 34 7.87 -6.90 19.00
N ALA A 35 8.11 -6.78 17.70
CA ALA A 35 9.40 -7.06 17.07
C ALA A 35 9.57 -6.26 15.76
N PRO A 36 10.76 -5.73 15.42
CA PRO A 36 10.97 -4.92 14.20
C PRO A 36 10.55 -5.59 12.89
N SER A 37 10.43 -6.92 12.89
CA SER A 37 10.06 -7.73 11.73
C SER A 37 8.59 -8.13 11.66
N GLN A 38 7.78 -7.75 12.64
CA GLN A 38 6.41 -8.21 12.76
C GLN A 38 5.42 -7.12 12.37
N LEU A 39 4.92 -7.22 11.14
CA LEU A 39 3.79 -6.43 10.67
C LEU A 39 2.52 -7.30 10.74
N ASP A 40 1.47 -6.74 11.33
CA ASP A 40 0.13 -7.33 11.30
C ASP A 40 -0.58 -6.86 10.03
N VAL A 41 -1.02 -7.82 9.21
CA VAL A 41 -1.71 -7.56 7.94
C VAL A 41 -3.07 -8.24 7.99
N SER A 42 -4.13 -7.44 7.89
CA SER A 42 -5.50 -7.92 7.98
C SER A 42 -6.35 -7.35 6.85
N VAL A 43 -7.39 -8.07 6.46
CA VAL A 43 -8.39 -7.59 5.50
C VAL A 43 -9.60 -7.13 6.28
N ILE A 44 -10.03 -5.90 6.03
CA ILE A 44 -11.18 -5.28 6.67
C ILE A 44 -12.18 -4.82 5.61
N ASP A 45 -13.44 -4.74 5.98
CA ASP A 45 -14.46 -4.15 5.12
C ASP A 45 -14.26 -2.62 5.07
N ALA A 46 -14.45 -2.05 3.88
CA ALA A 46 -14.18 -0.64 3.62
C ALA A 46 -15.09 0.31 4.42
N ASP A 47 -16.27 -0.16 4.83
CA ASP A 47 -17.21 0.56 5.68
C ASP A 47 -16.82 0.57 7.17
N ARG A 48 -15.92 -0.34 7.59
CA ARG A 48 -15.36 -0.38 8.95
C ARG A 48 -14.15 0.52 9.13
N LEU A 49 -13.64 1.12 8.07
CA LEU A 49 -12.68 2.21 8.16
C LEU A 49 -13.39 3.44 8.71
N GLU A 50 -13.02 3.88 9.91
CA GLU A 50 -13.48 5.16 10.43
C GLU A 50 -13.08 6.28 9.46
N ALA A 51 -14.05 6.69 8.66
CA ALA A 51 -13.88 7.66 7.59
C ALA A 51 -13.78 9.07 8.19
N LYS A 52 -12.60 9.45 8.66
CA LYS A 52 -12.10 10.84 8.73
C LYS A 52 -10.66 10.86 9.24
N GLY A 53 -9.74 11.29 8.38
CA GLY A 53 -8.33 11.48 8.71
C GLY A 53 -7.37 10.72 7.79
N GLY A 54 -6.10 10.89 8.09
CA GLY A 54 -4.98 10.32 7.35
C GLY A 54 -4.69 11.01 6.02
N SER A 55 -3.44 10.90 5.58
CA SER A 55 -3.01 11.40 4.28
C SER A 55 -3.20 10.34 3.21
N VAL A 56 -3.82 10.70 2.09
CA VAL A 56 -4.03 9.78 0.96
C VAL A 56 -2.93 9.96 -0.07
N VAL A 57 -2.27 8.87 -0.44
CA VAL A 57 -1.20 8.82 -1.44
C VAL A 57 -1.64 7.90 -2.58
N PRO A 58 -1.75 8.42 -3.82
CA PRO A 58 -2.00 7.56 -4.97
C PRO A 58 -0.80 6.66 -5.25
N ILE A 59 -1.05 5.39 -5.54
CA ILE A 59 -0.01 4.39 -5.85
C ILE A 59 -0.44 3.54 -7.04
N GLU A 60 0.54 2.96 -7.75
CA GLU A 60 0.29 1.93 -8.75
C GLU A 60 0.31 0.52 -8.13
N GLY A 61 1.00 0.34 -7.00
CA GLY A 61 0.98 -0.94 -6.28
C GLY A 61 1.90 -0.99 -5.06
N VAL A 62 1.81 -2.10 -4.33
CA VAL A 62 2.73 -2.43 -3.24
C VAL A 62 3.83 -3.31 -3.79
N PHE A 63 5.08 -2.91 -3.55
CA PHE A 63 6.24 -3.71 -3.92
C PHE A 63 6.54 -4.77 -2.86
N GLY A 64 6.43 -4.41 -1.58
CA GLY A 64 6.62 -5.36 -0.48
C GLY A 64 6.66 -4.71 0.89
N LEU A 65 6.76 -5.57 1.91
CA LEU A 65 6.96 -5.21 3.31
C LEU A 65 8.39 -5.56 3.69
N TYR A 66 9.08 -4.63 4.35
CA TYR A 66 10.50 -4.75 4.67
C TYR A 66 10.75 -4.46 6.14
N SER A 67 11.70 -5.19 6.71
CA SER A 67 12.20 -4.94 8.06
C SER A 67 13.62 -4.44 7.92
N LEU A 68 13.81 -3.14 8.13
CA LEU A 68 15.11 -2.48 8.10
C LEU A 68 15.61 -2.28 9.53
N LEU A 69 16.88 -1.89 9.69
CA LEU A 69 17.46 -1.62 11.02
C LEU A 69 16.69 -0.57 11.81
N SER A 70 16.02 0.37 11.12
CA SER A 70 15.18 1.42 11.71
C SER A 70 13.73 0.98 11.97
N GLY A 71 13.38 -0.29 11.73
CA GLY A 71 12.03 -0.82 11.93
C GLY A 71 11.34 -1.24 10.62
N PRO A 72 10.01 -1.43 10.64
CA PRO A 72 9.26 -1.90 9.49
C PRO A 72 8.90 -0.78 8.50
N PHE A 73 8.94 -1.12 7.21
CA PHE A 73 8.65 -0.23 6.09
C PHE A 73 7.75 -0.91 5.06
N ILE A 74 6.93 -0.11 4.38
CA ILE A 74 6.19 -0.51 3.19
C ILE A 74 6.87 0.13 1.97
N ALA A 75 7.22 -0.70 0.99
CA ALA A 75 7.69 -0.22 -0.30
C ALA A 75 6.53 -0.12 -1.29
N LEU A 76 6.39 1.05 -1.90
CA LEU A 76 5.28 1.40 -2.78
C LEU A 76 5.80 1.76 -4.15
N ILE A 77 5.10 1.30 -5.18
CA ILE A 77 5.27 1.78 -6.54
C ILE A 77 4.38 3.02 -6.69
N VAL A 78 4.98 4.20 -6.67
CA VAL A 78 4.24 5.47 -6.80
C VAL A 78 3.91 5.76 -8.25
N THR A 79 4.86 5.48 -9.16
CA THR A 79 4.67 5.58 -10.60
C THR A 79 5.35 4.41 -11.31
N ALA A 80 4.74 3.93 -12.38
CA ALA A 80 5.37 2.97 -13.29
C ALA A 80 5.12 3.33 -14.75
N ASP A 81 6.17 3.19 -15.55
CA ASP A 81 6.12 3.52 -16.97
C ASP A 81 5.73 2.27 -17.77
N PRO A 82 4.80 2.36 -18.73
CA PRO A 82 4.48 1.23 -19.60
C PRO A 82 5.69 0.83 -20.44
N ARG A 83 5.94 -0.48 -20.56
CA ARG A 83 7.03 -1.04 -21.39
C ARG A 83 6.50 -1.89 -22.52
N LEU A 84 5.48 -2.68 -22.25
CA LEU A 84 4.77 -3.49 -23.23
C LEU A 84 3.32 -3.59 -22.77
N SER A 85 2.38 -3.31 -23.67
CA SER A 85 0.95 -3.34 -23.34
C SER A 85 0.21 -4.33 -24.23
N GLY A 86 -0.78 -5.04 -23.65
CA GLY A 86 -1.66 -5.96 -24.38
C GLY A 86 -1.01 -7.25 -24.88
N PHE A 87 0.16 -7.65 -24.35
CA PHE A 87 0.73 -8.95 -24.67
C PHE A 87 0.03 -10.02 -23.83
N ALA A 88 -0.77 -10.88 -24.46
CA ALA A 88 -1.57 -11.91 -23.79
C ALA A 88 -2.46 -11.34 -22.65
N ASP A 89 -3.10 -10.19 -22.89
CA ASP A 89 -3.92 -9.46 -21.90
C ASP A 89 -3.17 -9.01 -20.63
N VAL A 90 -1.83 -8.97 -20.70
CA VAL A 90 -0.95 -8.51 -19.62
C VAL A 90 -0.25 -7.21 -20.05
N ASP A 91 -0.24 -6.24 -19.13
CA ASP A 91 0.53 -5.01 -19.26
C ASP A 91 1.80 -5.10 -18.41
N PHE A 92 2.95 -4.99 -19.07
CA PHE A 92 4.26 -4.92 -18.43
C PHE A 92 4.64 -3.46 -18.20
N ARG A 93 4.85 -3.12 -16.93
CA ARG A 93 5.21 -1.76 -16.50
C ARG A 93 6.50 -1.83 -15.69
N LYS A 94 7.37 -0.82 -15.86
CA LYS A 94 8.60 -0.66 -15.07
C LYS A 94 8.33 0.36 -13.97
N ALA A 95 8.49 -0.03 -12.70
CA ALA A 95 8.48 0.92 -11.59
C ALA A 95 9.54 2.02 -11.82
N SER A 96 9.10 3.27 -11.91
CA SER A 96 9.96 4.43 -12.15
C SER A 96 10.20 5.25 -10.88
N ARG A 97 9.26 5.19 -9.92
CA ARG A 97 9.42 5.75 -8.58
C ARG A 97 8.95 4.77 -7.52
N ILE A 98 9.84 4.47 -6.59
CA ILE A 98 9.55 3.68 -5.39
C ILE A 98 9.67 4.60 -4.17
N ALA A 99 8.68 4.53 -3.28
CA ALA A 99 8.73 5.18 -1.97
C ALA A 99 8.80 4.12 -0.86
N LEU A 100 9.61 4.38 0.16
CA LEU A 100 9.64 3.60 1.40
C LEU A 100 8.96 4.40 2.49
N ILE A 101 7.90 3.85 3.08
CA ILE A 101 7.15 4.52 4.14
C ILE A 101 7.31 3.72 5.44
N PRO A 102 7.81 4.33 6.52
CA PRO A 102 7.88 3.67 7.82
C PRO A 102 6.48 3.38 8.36
N VAL A 103 6.31 2.26 9.04
CA VAL A 103 5.09 1.96 9.81
C VAL A 103 5.44 2.10 11.28
N PHE A 104 4.81 3.05 11.95
CA PHE A 104 5.06 3.30 13.37
C PHE A 104 4.07 2.51 14.22
N ALA A 105 4.52 2.14 15.42
CA ALA A 105 3.62 1.60 16.43
C ALA A 105 2.77 2.73 17.01
N ALA A 106 1.54 2.40 17.41
CA ALA A 106 0.74 3.30 18.24
C ALA A 106 1.51 3.60 19.53
N GLY A 107 1.65 4.89 19.86
CA GLY A 107 2.25 5.36 21.12
C GLY A 107 1.35 5.13 22.32
#